data_AF-A0A328RYB2-F1
#
_entry.id   AF-A0A328RYB2-F1
#
_cell.length_a   1.000
_cell.length_b   1.000
_cell.length_c   1.000
_cell.angle_alpha   90.00
_cell.angle_beta   90.00
_cell.angle_gamma   90.00
#
_symmetry.space_group_name_H-M   'P 1'
#
loop_
_entity.id
_entity.type
_entity.pdbx_description
1 polymer ?
#
loop_
_entity_poly.entity_id
_entity_poly.type
_entity_poly.pdbx_seq_one_letter_code
_entity_poly.pdbx_strand_id
1 'polypeptide(L)'
;MTKYLTNINESTIQSKILLFRNLKVMLDRDLSELYEVETKVLNQAVKRNRHSFPKDFMFQLSESEKNKVVTSCDRFKSLKYAGSPPFAFTEYGILMLSSVLKSNIARKANITIIRAFVHFNKNQSTDYLNQRFSDIDLKFKEVHAALKVLFQDSNTLLV
;
A
#
# COMPACT_ATOMS: atom_id res chain seq x y z
N MET A 1 1.21 9.50 -34.00
CA MET A 1 2.54 9.70 -33.38
C MET A 1 2.40 9.60 -31.88
N THR A 2 2.93 8.49 -31.35
CA THR A 2 3.41 8.21 -29.99
C THR A 2 2.99 9.15 -28.86
N LYS A 3 1.95 8.76 -28.11
CA LYS A 3 1.68 9.28 -26.77
C LYS A 3 2.85 8.86 -25.88
N TYR A 4 3.55 9.85 -25.33
CA TYR A 4 4.78 9.70 -24.57
C TYR A 4 4.62 8.68 -23.44
N LEU A 5 5.66 7.86 -23.27
CA LEU A 5 5.93 7.05 -22.09
C LEU A 5 5.81 7.96 -20.87
N THR A 6 4.66 7.95 -20.22
CA THR A 6 4.47 8.57 -18.92
C THR A 6 5.50 7.94 -18.01
N ASN A 7 6.49 8.74 -17.64
CA ASN A 7 7.43 8.41 -16.60
C ASN A 7 6.60 8.42 -15.30
N ILE A 8 5.93 7.28 -15.01
CA ILE A 8 5.04 7.18 -13.86
C ILE A 8 5.92 7.40 -12.62
N ASN A 9 5.74 8.54 -11.97
CA ASN A 9 6.50 8.90 -10.78
C ASN A 9 6.18 7.91 -9.66
N GLU A 10 7.20 7.42 -8.97
CA GLU A 10 7.07 6.46 -7.88
C GLU A 10 6.17 6.99 -6.76
N SER A 11 6.21 8.30 -6.49
CA SER A 11 5.32 8.97 -5.52
C SER A 11 3.84 8.87 -5.92
N THR A 12 3.55 8.96 -7.21
CA THR A 12 2.18 8.83 -7.75
C THR A 12 1.67 7.41 -7.54
N ILE A 13 2.50 6.39 -7.75
CA ILE A 13 2.10 4.99 -7.50
C ILE A 13 1.92 4.74 -6.00
N GLN A 14 2.84 5.22 -5.16
CA GLN A 14 2.74 5.06 -3.71
C GLN A 14 1.43 5.64 -3.17
N SER A 15 0.99 6.81 -3.66
CA SER A 15 -0.29 7.41 -3.26
C SER A 15 -1.52 6.56 -3.64
N LYS A 16 -1.38 5.65 -4.62
CA LYS A 16 -2.43 4.73 -5.06
C LYS A 16 -2.48 3.45 -4.22
N ILE A 17 -1.44 3.14 -3.43
CA ILE A 17 -1.42 2.02 -2.49
C ILE A 17 -2.31 2.36 -1.28
N LEU A 18 -3.26 1.48 -0.98
CA LEU A 18 -4.16 1.60 0.16
C LEU A 18 -3.84 0.51 1.19
N LEU A 19 -3.92 0.86 2.47
CA LEU A 19 -3.95 -0.14 3.54
C LEU A 19 -5.41 -0.52 3.79
N PHE A 20 -5.77 -1.76 3.46
CA PHE A 20 -7.14 -2.26 3.55
C PHE A 20 -7.16 -3.69 4.06
N ARG A 21 -7.95 -3.98 5.11
CA ARG A 21 -7.94 -5.29 5.81
C ARG A 21 -6.53 -5.75 6.20
N ASN A 22 -5.70 -4.83 6.67
CA ASN A 22 -4.26 -5.04 6.97
C ASN A 22 -3.41 -5.52 5.78
N LEU A 23 -3.93 -5.41 4.56
CA LEU A 23 -3.22 -5.72 3.33
C LEU A 23 -2.94 -4.43 2.57
N LYS A 24 -1.78 -4.37 1.92
CA LYS A 24 -1.47 -3.32 0.95
C LYS A 24 -2.12 -3.70 -0.36
N VAL A 25 -3.04 -2.87 -0.84
CA VAL A 25 -3.83 -3.15 -2.03
C VAL A 25 -3.89 -1.97 -2.97
N MET A 26 -4.14 -2.25 -4.24
CA MET A 26 -4.49 -1.26 -5.24
C MET A 26 -5.82 -1.66 -5.89
N LEU A 27 -6.70 -0.69 -6.16
CA LEU A 27 -8.00 -0.97 -6.75
C LEU A 27 -7.89 -1.16 -8.28
N ASP A 28 -8.78 -1.98 -8.85
CA ASP A 28 -8.89 -2.23 -10.29
C ASP A 28 -8.91 -0.94 -11.11
N ARG A 29 -9.55 0.11 -10.60
CA ARG A 29 -9.59 1.43 -11.23
C ARG A 29 -8.22 2.06 -11.37
N ASP A 30 -7.46 2.15 -10.28
CA ASP A 30 -6.10 2.71 -10.29
C ASP A 30 -5.18 1.86 -11.17
N LEU A 31 -5.29 0.53 -11.06
CA LEU A 31 -4.50 -0.38 -11.89
C LEU A 31 -4.84 -0.22 -13.37
N SER A 32 -6.11 -0.12 -13.73
CA SER A 32 -6.55 0.04 -15.12
C SER A 32 -5.98 1.31 -15.77
N GLU A 33 -5.92 2.40 -15.01
CA GLU A 33 -5.27 3.64 -15.43
C GLU A 33 -3.76 3.45 -15.65
N LEU A 34 -3.06 2.81 -14.70
CA LEU A 34 -1.62 2.56 -14.79
C LEU A 34 -1.24 1.58 -15.92
N TYR A 35 -2.12 0.63 -16.22
CA TYR A 35 -1.95 -0.33 -17.30
C TYR A 35 -2.43 0.19 -18.67
N GLU A 36 -3.01 1.39 -18.72
CA GLU A 36 -3.63 2.00 -19.90
C GLU A 36 -4.70 1.09 -20.55
N VAL A 37 -5.53 0.47 -19.72
CA VAL A 37 -6.67 -0.36 -20.15
C VAL A 37 -7.94 0.09 -19.47
N GLU A 38 -9.08 -0.21 -20.06
CA GLU A 38 -10.36 -0.01 -19.36
C GLU A 38 -10.47 -0.95 -18.16
N THR A 39 -11.07 -0.49 -17.06
CA THR A 39 -11.30 -1.32 -15.86
C THR A 39 -12.09 -2.58 -16.19
N LYS A 40 -13.05 -2.48 -17.13
CA LYS A 40 -13.83 -3.63 -17.62
C LYS A 40 -12.95 -4.67 -18.32
N VAL A 41 -11.97 -4.23 -19.12
CA VAL A 41 -11.03 -5.11 -19.83
C VAL A 41 -10.11 -5.82 -18.83
N LEU A 42 -9.57 -5.07 -17.85
CA LEU A 42 -8.77 -5.66 -16.76
C LEU A 42 -9.56 -6.74 -16.02
N ASN A 43 -10.78 -6.42 -15.58
CA ASN A 43 -11.63 -7.34 -14.85
C ASN A 43 -12.06 -8.55 -15.69
N GLN A 44 -12.27 -8.37 -17.00
CA GLN A 44 -12.54 -9.49 -17.90
C GLN A 44 -11.33 -10.42 -18.03
N ALA A 45 -10.12 -9.87 -18.13
CA ALA A 45 -8.90 -10.65 -18.24
C ALA A 45 -8.65 -11.47 -16.96
N VAL A 46 -8.92 -10.89 -15.79
CA VAL A 46 -8.90 -11.57 -14.49
C VAL A 46 -9.93 -12.71 -14.44
N LYS A 47 -11.19 -12.44 -14.84
CA LYS A 47 -12.25 -13.46 -14.86
C LYS A 47 -11.90 -14.66 -15.73
N ARG A 48 -11.33 -14.44 -16.91
CA ARG A 48 -10.86 -15.50 -17.81
C ARG A 48 -9.74 -16.35 -17.19
N ASN A 49 -8.96 -15.78 -16.28
CA ASN A 49 -7.81 -16.42 -15.66
C ASN A 49 -8.02 -16.62 -14.15
N ARG A 50 -9.26 -16.87 -13.69
CA ARG A 50 -9.58 -16.88 -12.24
C ARG A 50 -8.73 -17.89 -11.44
N HIS A 51 -8.28 -18.97 -12.06
CA HIS A 51 -7.41 -19.96 -11.42
C HIS A 51 -6.07 -19.35 -10.94
N SER A 52 -5.59 -18.28 -11.59
CA SER A 52 -4.37 -17.57 -11.21
C SER A 52 -4.54 -16.52 -10.12
N PHE A 53 -5.78 -16.30 -9.64
CA PHE A 53 -6.09 -15.21 -8.70
C PHE A 53 -6.76 -15.71 -7.42
N PRO A 54 -6.06 -16.48 -6.56
CA PRO A 54 -6.62 -16.95 -5.29
C PRO A 54 -7.03 -15.77 -4.37
N LYS A 55 -7.76 -16.05 -3.28
CA LYS A 55 -8.42 -15.03 -2.45
C LYS A 55 -7.45 -14.05 -1.76
N ASP A 56 -6.21 -14.47 -1.57
CA ASP A 56 -5.09 -13.71 -1.03
C ASP A 56 -4.41 -12.80 -2.08
N PHE A 57 -4.65 -13.03 -3.37
CA PHE A 57 -4.12 -12.21 -4.46
C PHE A 57 -5.08 -11.07 -4.80
N MET A 58 -6.38 -11.34 -4.72
CA MET A 58 -7.41 -10.34 -4.94
C MET A 58 -8.70 -10.68 -4.21
N PHE A 59 -9.48 -9.64 -3.93
CA PHE A 59 -10.84 -9.78 -3.42
C PHE A 59 -11.71 -8.62 -3.91
N GLN A 60 -13.01 -8.84 -3.95
CA GLN A 60 -13.96 -7.78 -4.23
C GLN A 60 -14.33 -7.08 -2.91
N LEU A 61 -14.42 -5.75 -2.93
CA LEU A 61 -14.94 -5.01 -1.79
C LEU A 61 -16.43 -5.30 -1.60
N SER A 62 -16.92 -5.22 -0.36
CA SER A 62 -18.36 -5.13 -0.10
C SER A 62 -18.90 -3.74 -0.45
N GLU A 63 -20.22 -3.59 -0.55
CA GLU A 63 -20.82 -2.27 -0.80
C GLU A 63 -20.52 -1.27 0.34
N SER A 64 -20.48 -1.75 1.58
CA SER A 64 -20.12 -0.91 2.73
C SER A 64 -18.66 -0.49 2.71
N GLU A 65 -17.76 -1.38 2.28
CA GLU A 65 -16.33 -1.09 2.11
C GLU A 65 -16.08 -0.10 0.97
N LYS A 66 -16.76 -0.29 -0.17
CA LYS A 66 -16.74 0.66 -1.29
C LYS A 66 -17.14 2.06 -0.83
N ASN A 67 -18.23 2.18 -0.07
CA ASN A 67 -18.68 3.48 0.44
C ASN A 67 -17.64 4.15 1.34
N LYS A 68 -16.99 3.39 2.23
CA LYS A 68 -15.90 3.91 3.07
C LYS A 68 -14.75 4.47 2.23
N VAL A 69 -14.32 3.73 1.20
CA VAL A 69 -13.21 4.13 0.33
C VAL A 69 -13.56 5.37 -0.50
N VAL A 70 -14.81 5.47 -0.97
CA VAL A 70 -15.32 6.65 -1.70
C VAL A 70 -15.33 7.89 -0.79
N THR A 71 -15.76 7.75 0.46
CA THR A 71 -15.80 8.86 1.42
C THR A 71 -14.41 9.29 1.86
N SER A 72 -13.47 8.35 2.03
CA SER A 72 -12.12 8.65 2.51
C SER A 72 -11.19 9.21 1.44
N CYS A 73 -11.52 9.07 0.15
CA CYS A 73 -10.61 9.42 -0.93
C CYS A 73 -11.33 10.01 -2.15
N ASP A 74 -11.08 11.30 -2.40
CA ASP A 74 -11.74 12.06 -3.45
C ASP A 74 -11.56 11.49 -4.86
N ARG A 75 -10.43 10.83 -5.15
CA ARG A 75 -10.17 10.21 -6.45
C ARG A 75 -11.12 9.05 -6.77
N PHE A 76 -11.78 8.50 -5.76
CA PHE A 76 -12.76 7.42 -5.90
C PHE A 76 -14.21 7.91 -5.92
N LYS A 77 -14.48 9.23 -5.94
CA LYS A 77 -15.86 9.77 -6.02
C LYS A 77 -16.71 9.15 -7.12
N SER A 78 -16.12 8.90 -8.28
CA SER A 78 -16.79 8.24 -9.40
C SER A 78 -17.08 6.75 -9.22
N LEU A 79 -16.49 6.08 -8.22
CA LEU A 79 -16.91 4.73 -7.81
C LEU A 79 -18.27 4.75 -7.09
N LYS A 80 -18.74 5.91 -6.60
CA LYS A 80 -20.08 6.05 -6.00
C LYS A 80 -21.19 5.56 -6.94
N TYR A 81 -21.05 5.86 -8.23
CA TYR A 81 -22.01 5.50 -9.27
C TYR A 81 -21.68 4.20 -10.00
N ALA A 82 -20.59 3.52 -9.61
CA ALA A 82 -20.25 2.24 -10.21
C ALA A 82 -21.27 1.17 -9.78
N GLY A 83 -21.82 0.45 -10.75
CA GLY A 83 -22.83 -0.59 -10.51
C GLY A 83 -22.31 -1.82 -9.77
N SER A 84 -20.99 -1.97 -9.62
CA SER A 84 -20.38 -3.06 -8.86
C SER A 84 -19.24 -2.54 -7.98
N PRO A 85 -19.00 -3.12 -6.79
CA PRO A 85 -17.80 -2.83 -6.02
C PRO A 85 -16.53 -3.16 -6.80
N PRO A 86 -15.46 -2.36 -6.62
CA PRO A 86 -14.18 -2.60 -7.28
C PRO A 86 -13.50 -3.85 -6.72
N PHE A 87 -12.62 -4.43 -7.52
CA PHE A 87 -11.66 -5.40 -7.03
C PHE A 87 -10.43 -4.71 -6.41
N ALA A 88 -9.95 -5.25 -5.30
CA ALA A 88 -8.67 -4.92 -4.71
C ALA A 88 -7.65 -6.03 -5.01
N PHE A 89 -6.45 -5.64 -5.39
CA PHE A 89 -5.33 -6.54 -5.69
C PHE A 89 -4.18 -6.28 -4.73
N THR A 90 -3.64 -7.35 -4.17
CA THR A 90 -2.39 -7.31 -3.40
C THR A 90 -1.19 -7.24 -4.36
N GLU A 91 0.02 -7.10 -3.82
CA GLU A 91 1.27 -7.18 -4.60
C GLU A 91 1.32 -8.46 -5.46
N TYR A 92 0.90 -9.61 -4.92
CA TYR A 92 0.86 -10.87 -5.66
C TYR A 92 -0.19 -10.88 -6.77
N GLY A 93 -1.37 -10.29 -6.52
CA GLY A 93 -2.39 -10.12 -7.55
C GLY A 93 -1.92 -9.23 -8.70
N ILE A 94 -1.22 -8.14 -8.37
CA ILE A 94 -0.61 -7.23 -9.34
C ILE A 94 0.47 -7.96 -10.13
N LEU A 95 1.36 -8.71 -9.47
CA LEU A 95 2.33 -9.55 -10.15
C LEU A 95 1.64 -10.49 -11.13
N MET A 96 0.51 -11.07 -10.73
CA MET A 96 -0.27 -11.97 -11.59
C MET A 96 -0.88 -11.31 -12.81
N LEU A 97 -1.21 -10.02 -12.74
CA LEU A 97 -1.64 -9.24 -13.92
C LEU A 97 -0.56 -9.20 -15.02
N SER A 98 0.74 -9.37 -14.72
CA SER A 98 1.80 -9.43 -15.74
C SER A 98 1.68 -10.65 -16.65
N SER A 99 1.12 -11.74 -16.12
CA SER A 99 0.91 -12.98 -16.87
C SER A 99 -0.32 -12.89 -17.77
N VAL A 100 -1.28 -12.03 -17.43
CA VAL A 100 -2.57 -11.92 -18.10
C VAL A 100 -2.59 -10.75 -19.09
N LEU A 101 -2.00 -9.61 -18.73
CA LEU A 101 -1.88 -8.43 -19.56
C LEU A 101 -0.55 -8.47 -20.33
N LYS A 102 -0.62 -8.77 -21.63
CA LYS A 102 0.57 -9.05 -22.46
C LYS A 102 1.18 -7.81 -23.16
N SER A 103 0.61 -6.61 -22.99
CA SER A 103 1.11 -5.41 -23.66
C SER A 103 2.46 -4.95 -23.07
N ASN A 104 3.31 -4.33 -23.91
CA ASN A 104 4.59 -3.78 -23.45
C ASN A 104 4.41 -2.70 -22.37
N ILE A 105 3.35 -1.91 -22.49
CA ILE A 105 2.95 -0.90 -21.50
C ILE A 105 2.61 -1.58 -20.18
N ALA A 106 1.81 -2.66 -20.22
CA ALA A 106 1.41 -3.33 -19.00
C ALA A 106 2.58 -4.01 -18.27
N ARG A 107 3.54 -4.58 -19.02
CA ARG A 107 4.76 -5.15 -18.41
C ARG A 107 5.58 -4.07 -17.69
N LYS A 108 5.79 -2.91 -18.32
CA LYS A 108 6.51 -1.79 -17.71
C LYS A 108 5.80 -1.27 -16.46
N ALA A 109 4.49 -1.03 -16.56
CA ALA A 109 3.68 -0.60 -15.44
C ALA A 109 3.76 -1.58 -14.27
N ASN A 110 3.71 -2.89 -14.54
CA ASN A 110 3.82 -3.91 -13.50
C ASN A 110 5.15 -3.83 -12.74
N ILE A 111 6.26 -3.73 -13.46
CA ILE A 111 7.59 -3.58 -12.86
C ILE A 111 7.65 -2.34 -11.98
N THR A 112 7.12 -1.21 -12.44
CA THR A 112 7.10 0.03 -11.67
C THR A 112 6.22 -0.08 -10.42
N ILE A 113 5.04 -0.70 -10.54
CA ILE A 113 4.13 -0.90 -9.41
C ILE A 113 4.77 -1.79 -8.35
N ILE A 114 5.33 -2.94 -8.73
CA ILE A 114 5.99 -3.85 -7.79
C ILE A 114 7.17 -3.17 -7.09
N ARG A 115 7.98 -2.37 -7.81
CA ARG A 115 9.06 -1.59 -7.19
C ARG A 115 8.53 -0.63 -6.12
N ALA A 116 7.42 0.07 -6.40
CA ALA A 116 6.80 0.96 -5.42
C ALA A 116 6.26 0.19 -4.20
N PHE A 117 5.69 -1.00 -4.37
CA PHE A 117 5.26 -1.86 -3.25
C PHE A 117 6.45 -2.28 -2.38
N VAL A 118 7.56 -2.73 -3.00
CA VAL A 118 8.79 -3.10 -2.28
C VAL A 118 9.37 -1.90 -1.54
N HIS A 119 9.42 -0.72 -2.15
CA HIS A 119 9.91 0.48 -1.50
C HIS A 119 9.02 0.90 -0.32
N PHE A 120 7.70 0.86 -0.50
CA PHE A 120 6.73 1.14 0.55
C PHE A 120 6.83 0.15 1.72
N ASN A 121 7.12 -1.13 1.43
CA ASN A 121 7.40 -2.14 2.46
C ASN A 121 8.66 -1.79 3.26
N LYS A 122 9.76 -1.44 2.58
CA LYS A 122 11.02 -1.06 3.23
C LYS A 122 10.85 0.16 4.12
N ASN A 123 10.21 1.23 3.63
CA ASN A 123 10.03 2.45 4.40
C ASN A 123 9.18 2.20 5.66
N GLN A 124 8.08 1.46 5.53
CA GLN A 124 7.26 1.12 6.70
C GLN A 124 8.04 0.32 7.75
N SER A 125 8.86 -0.64 7.34
CA SER A 125 9.72 -1.39 8.27
C SER A 125 10.73 -0.48 8.95
N THR A 126 11.39 0.40 8.19
CA THR A 126 12.34 1.38 8.73
C THR A 126 11.66 2.34 9.71
N ASP A 127 10.49 2.88 9.38
CA ASP A 127 9.73 3.79 10.24
C ASP A 127 9.31 3.10 11.54
N TYR A 128 8.83 1.85 11.46
CA TYR A 128 8.51 1.06 12.64
C TYR A 128 9.73 0.87 13.54
N LEU A 129 10.87 0.52 12.97
CA LEU A 129 12.11 0.35 13.74
C LEU A 129 12.54 1.67 14.39
N ASN A 130 12.52 2.77 13.66
CA ASN A 130 12.87 4.10 14.17
C ASN A 130 11.97 4.52 15.33
N GLN A 131 10.66 4.26 15.23
CA GLN A 131 9.73 4.50 16.33
C GLN A 131 10.10 3.67 17.56
N ARG A 132 10.37 2.38 17.38
CA ARG A 132 10.78 1.48 18.48
C ARG A 132 12.08 1.90 19.13
N PHE A 133 13.07 2.35 18.35
CA PHE A 133 14.31 2.92 18.89
C PHE A 133 14.03 4.18 19.71
N SER A 134 13.22 5.09 19.21
CA SER A 134 12.88 6.32 19.94
C SER A 134 12.16 6.03 21.26
N ASP A 135 11.26 5.04 21.29
CA ASP A 135 10.56 4.63 22.51
C ASP A 135 11.54 4.06 23.56
N ILE A 136 12.54 3.31 23.11
CA ILE A 136 13.58 2.75 23.98
C ILE A 136 14.49 3.86 24.52
N ASP A 137 14.91 4.80 23.67
CA ASP A 137 15.75 5.93 24.08
C ASP A 137 15.07 6.80 25.14
N LEU A 138 13.76 7.03 25.01
CA LEU A 138 12.98 7.75 26.01
C LEU A 138 12.97 7.02 27.35
N LYS A 139 12.66 5.71 27.35
CA LYS A 139 12.66 4.89 28.57
C LYS A 139 14.05 4.85 29.23
N PHE A 140 15.11 4.75 28.42
CA PHE A 140 16.47 4.76 28.93
C PHE A 140 16.82 6.09 29.62
N LYS A 141 16.41 7.23 29.03
CA LYS A 141 16.58 8.56 29.64
C LYS A 141 15.83 8.68 30.97
N GLU A 142 14.61 8.17 31.05
CA GLU A 142 13.82 8.18 32.29
C GLU A 142 14.49 7.36 33.40
N VAL A 143 14.94 6.13 33.07
CA VAL A 143 15.66 5.27 34.02
C VAL A 143 16.96 5.92 34.47
N HIS A 144 17.73 6.48 33.53
CA HIS A 144 18.98 7.16 33.85
C HIS A 144 18.76 8.39 34.76
N ALA A 145 17.70 9.17 34.51
CA ALA A 145 17.32 10.30 35.37
C ALA A 145 16.95 9.83 36.78
N ALA A 146 16.13 8.78 36.90
CA ALA A 146 15.73 8.21 38.19
C ALA A 146 16.94 7.69 38.98
N LEU A 147 17.85 6.95 38.34
CA LEU A 147 19.09 6.49 38.96
C LEU A 147 19.94 7.67 39.48
N LYS A 148 20.07 8.74 38.69
CA LYS A 148 20.85 9.92 39.08
C LYS A 148 20.30 10.57 40.36
N VAL A 149 18.98 10.67 40.49
CA VAL A 149 18.33 11.19 41.71
C VAL A 149 18.65 10.29 42.91
N LEU A 150 18.45 8.98 42.78
CA LEU A 150 18.71 8.02 43.87
C LEU A 150 20.16 8.06 44.36
N PHE A 151 21.13 8.15 43.45
CA PHE A 151 22.55 8.24 43.82
C PHE A 151 22.92 9.58 44.47
N GLN A 152 22.25 10.68 44.12
CA GLN A 152 22.47 11.99 44.77
C GLN A 152 21.89 12.03 46.19
N ASP A 153 20.71 11.45 46.40
CA ASP A 153 20.07 11.39 47.72
C ASP A 153 20.86 10.49 48.68
N SER A 154 21.43 9.39 48.18
CA SER A 154 22.26 8.46 48.97
C SER A 154 23.56 9.10 49.48
N ASN A 155 24.15 10.03 48.73
CA ASN A 155 25.38 10.75 49.12
C ASN A 155 25.12 11.88 50.13
N THR A 156 23.86 12.31 50.29
CA THR A 156 23.48 13.39 51.21
C THR A 156 23.18 12.86 52.62
N LEU A 157 22.94 11.55 52.77
CA LEU A 157 22.63 10.88 54.04
C LEU A 157 23.87 10.28 54.75
N LEU A 158 25.07 10.46 54.20
CA LEU A 158 26.34 9.96 54.76
C LEU A 158 27.27 11.05 55.30
N VAL A 159 26.77 12.27 55.53
CA VAL A 159 27.47 13.39 56.18
C VAL A 159 26.75 13.75 57.47
#